data_AF-A0A1Z9PKH6-F1
#
_entry.id   AF-A0A1Z9PKH6-F1
#
_cell.length_a   1.000
_cell.length_b   1.000
_cell.length_c   1.000
_cell.angle_alpha   90.00
_cell.angle_beta   90.00
_cell.angle_gamma   90.00
#
_symmetry.space_group_name_H-M   'P 1'
#
loop_
_entity.id
_entity.type
_entity.pdbx_description
1 polymer ?
#
loop_
_entity_poly.entity_id
_entity_poly.type
_entity_poly.pdbx_seq_one_letter_code
_entity_poly.pdbx_strand_id
1 'polypeptide(L)'
;MSEFKMLEAQREYTEKQRLFLEALMSEECRGNIRKAMTAAGYASNTNATAVVRPLSKEINEQANLMLAMNAPKAAFSMRDVLDDPSAMGARNSIAAAAQILDRTGLVKKEQVEVKNTGGAMFILPPKSDD
;
A
#
# COMPACT_ATOMS: atom_id res chain seq x y z
N MET A 1 11.83 -16.46 -10.67
CA MET A 1 10.85 -15.63 -9.93
C MET A 1 10.61 -16.10 -8.48
N SER A 2 11.30 -17.13 -7.95
CA SER A 2 11.00 -17.69 -6.62
C SER A 2 11.95 -17.27 -5.50
N GLU A 3 13.18 -16.80 -5.80
CA GLU A 3 14.18 -16.46 -4.77
C GLU A 3 14.02 -15.05 -4.20
N PHE A 4 13.57 -14.09 -5.01
CA PHE A 4 13.44 -12.69 -4.58
C PHE A 4 12.38 -12.48 -3.49
N LYS A 5 11.37 -13.35 -3.42
CA LYS A 5 10.30 -13.26 -2.41
C LYS A 5 10.69 -13.84 -1.05
N MET A 6 11.77 -14.62 -0.97
CA MET A 6 12.21 -15.28 0.27
C MET A 6 13.13 -14.41 1.14
N LEU A 7 13.81 -13.41 0.54
CA LEU A 7 14.67 -12.47 1.27
C LEU A 7 13.89 -11.41 2.07
N GLU A 8 12.61 -11.20 1.77
CA GLU A 8 11.79 -10.20 2.47
C GLU A 8 11.27 -10.69 3.84
N ALA A 9 11.32 -12.00 4.10
CA ALA A 9 10.75 -12.63 5.29
C ALA A 9 11.66 -12.62 6.53
N GLN A 10 12.91 -12.15 6.44
CA GLN A 10 13.89 -12.22 7.54
C GLN A 10 14.40 -10.85 8.00
N ARG A 11 13.51 -9.85 8.05
CA ARG A 11 13.86 -8.61 8.76
C ARG A 11 13.59 -8.81 10.24
N GLU A 12 14.66 -9.01 11.02
CA GLU A 12 14.55 -9.07 12.48
C GLU A 12 14.22 -7.68 13.03
N TYR A 13 12.99 -7.51 13.52
CA TYR A 13 12.57 -6.29 14.19
C TYR A 13 13.02 -6.30 15.63
N THR A 14 13.48 -5.15 16.13
CA THR A 14 13.58 -4.95 17.58
C THR A 14 12.18 -4.96 18.20
N GLU A 15 12.07 -5.32 19.47
CA GLU A 15 10.77 -5.37 20.15
C GLU A 15 10.05 -4.01 20.10
N LYS A 16 10.78 -2.90 20.24
CA LYS A 16 10.20 -1.55 20.13
C LYS A 16 9.64 -1.24 18.74
N GLN A 17 10.28 -1.74 17.68
CA GLN A 17 9.79 -1.57 16.31
C GLN A 17 8.52 -2.37 16.07
N ARG A 18 8.46 -3.61 16.59
CA ARG A 18 7.26 -4.47 16.52
C ARG A 18 6.08 -3.80 17.25
N LEU A 19 6.31 -3.38 18.49
CA LEU A 19 5.30 -2.68 19.29
C LEU A 19 4.87 -1.36 18.64
N PHE A 20 5.78 -0.65 17.97
CA PHE A 20 5.43 0.57 17.23
C PHE A 20 4.50 0.28 16.05
N LEU A 21 4.80 -0.74 15.24
CA LEU A 21 3.95 -1.12 14.10
C LEU A 21 2.56 -1.59 14.56
N GLU A 22 2.50 -2.36 15.64
CA GLU A 22 1.23 -2.78 16.25
C GLU A 22 0.45 -1.58 16.80
N ALA A 23 1.11 -0.72 17.58
CA ALA A 23 0.50 0.47 18.14
C ALA A 23 0.02 1.42 17.04
N LEU A 24 0.76 1.57 15.93
CA LEU A 24 0.38 2.46 14.82
C LEU A 24 -0.97 2.08 14.22
N MET A 25 -1.26 0.78 14.15
CA MET A 25 -2.51 0.22 13.62
C MET A 25 -3.63 0.10 14.67
N SER A 26 -3.34 0.36 15.94
CA SER A 26 -4.33 0.31 17.02
C SER A 26 -5.37 1.42 16.91
N GLU A 27 -6.58 1.15 17.43
CA GLU A 27 -7.67 2.14 17.53
C GLU A 27 -7.33 3.32 18.46
N GLU A 28 -6.38 3.14 19.38
CA GLU A 28 -5.94 4.22 20.28
C GLU A 28 -5.06 5.24 19.57
N CYS A 29 -4.19 4.77 18.67
CA CYS A 29 -3.23 5.63 17.97
C CYS A 29 -3.75 6.10 16.61
N ARG A 30 -4.49 5.27 15.86
CA ARG A 30 -5.09 5.59 14.55
C ARG A 30 -4.08 6.22 13.58
N GLY A 31 -2.89 5.63 13.46
CA GLY A 31 -1.82 6.14 12.61
C GLY A 31 -1.05 7.35 13.16
N ASN A 32 -1.35 7.82 14.37
CA ASN A 32 -0.58 8.88 15.00
C ASN A 32 0.80 8.35 15.44
N ILE A 33 1.82 8.70 14.65
CA ILE A 33 3.22 8.29 14.86
C ILE A 33 3.68 8.57 16.28
N ARG A 34 3.36 9.75 16.81
CA ARG A 34 3.87 10.18 18.11
C ARG A 34 3.27 9.37 19.26
N LYS A 35 1.95 9.13 19.21
CA LYS A 35 1.26 8.28 20.17
C LYS A 35 1.76 6.83 20.11
N ALA A 36 1.93 6.29 18.89
CA ALA A 36 2.43 4.94 18.69
C ALA A 36 3.87 4.78 19.22
N MET A 37 4.74 5.78 19.03
CA MET A 37 6.08 5.79 19.61
C MET A 37 6.04 5.78 21.14
N THR A 38 5.16 6.57 21.76
CA THR A 38 5.01 6.57 23.21
C THR A 38 4.49 5.22 23.72
N ALA A 39 3.49 4.64 23.06
CA ALA A 39 2.96 3.31 23.39
C ALA A 39 4.02 2.20 23.26
N ALA A 40 4.91 2.30 22.27
CA ALA A 40 6.01 1.37 22.06
C ALA A 40 7.24 1.63 22.96
N GLY A 41 7.17 2.59 23.89
CA GLY A 41 8.24 2.85 24.86
C GLY A 41 9.45 3.60 24.31
N TYR A 42 9.27 4.43 23.28
CA TYR A 42 10.28 5.40 22.84
C TYR A 42 10.28 6.64 23.75
N ALA A 43 11.46 7.25 23.92
CA ALA A 43 11.58 8.49 24.68
C ALA A 43 10.90 9.65 23.94
N SER A 44 10.38 10.64 24.66
CA SER A 44 9.73 11.81 24.07
C SER A 44 10.69 12.61 23.18
N ASN A 45 11.98 12.69 23.46
CA ASN A 45 12.90 13.40 22.56
C ASN A 45 13.32 12.57 21.32
N THR A 46 12.89 11.32 21.18
CA THR A 46 13.30 10.46 20.06
C THR A 46 12.79 11.02 18.74
N ASN A 47 13.67 11.08 17.74
CA ASN A 47 13.33 11.54 16.39
C ASN A 47 12.41 10.53 15.69
N ALA A 48 11.18 10.95 15.37
CA ALA A 48 10.20 10.12 14.69
C ALA A 48 10.69 9.60 13.33
N THR A 49 11.42 10.43 12.56
CA THR A 49 11.96 10.04 11.26
C THR A 49 12.95 8.88 11.38
N ALA A 50 13.72 8.83 12.47
CA ALA A 50 14.68 7.74 12.71
C ALA A 50 13.97 6.39 12.97
N VAL A 51 12.76 6.42 13.52
CA VAL A 51 11.92 5.22 13.75
C VAL A 51 11.14 4.83 12.50
N VAL A 52 10.54 5.81 11.83
CA VAL A 52 9.65 5.58 10.67
C VAL A 52 10.41 5.19 9.41
N ARG A 53 11.53 5.85 9.10
CA ARG A 53 12.29 5.61 7.87
C ARG A 53 12.67 4.13 7.66
N PRO A 54 13.25 3.42 8.65
CA PRO A 54 13.56 2.01 8.48
C PRO A 54 12.31 1.13 8.34
N LEU A 55 11.16 1.54 8.88
CA LEU A 55 9.90 0.78 8.89
C LEU A 55 8.91 1.20 7.79
N SER A 56 9.35 2.02 6.83
CA SER A 56 8.44 2.65 5.86
C SER A 56 7.74 1.64 4.96
N LYS A 57 8.41 0.53 4.63
CA LYS A 57 7.83 -0.55 3.82
C LYS A 57 6.68 -1.22 4.58
N GLU A 58 6.93 -1.59 5.83
CA GLU A 58 6.00 -2.29 6.71
C GLU A 58 4.76 -1.43 7.01
N ILE A 59 4.95 -0.13 7.25
CA ILE A 59 3.86 0.83 7.43
C ILE A 59 2.97 0.87 6.18
N ASN A 60 3.57 0.92 4.99
CA ASN A 60 2.82 0.93 3.73
C ASN A 60 2.09 -0.40 3.49
N GLU A 61 2.72 -1.54 3.79
CA GLU A 61 2.10 -2.86 3.69
C GLU A 61 0.89 -3.00 4.63
N GLN A 62 1.02 -2.59 5.89
CA GLN A 62 -0.08 -2.59 6.85
C GLN A 62 -1.22 -1.66 6.42
N ALA A 63 -0.90 -0.47 5.91
CA ALA A 63 -1.90 0.46 5.38
C ALA A 63 -2.64 -0.13 4.17
N ASN A 64 -1.93 -0.76 3.23
CA ASN A 64 -2.52 -1.44 2.08
C ASN A 64 -3.42 -2.60 2.50
N LEU A 65 -2.98 -3.40 3.47
CA LEU A 65 -3.78 -4.49 4.02
C LEU A 65 -5.07 -3.94 4.67
N MET A 66 -4.97 -2.85 5.44
CA MET A 66 -6.14 -2.20 6.04
C MET A 66 -7.11 -1.69 4.97
N LEU A 67 -6.63 -1.12 3.87
CA LEU A 67 -7.50 -0.72 2.76
C LEU A 67 -8.18 -1.93 2.11
N ALA A 68 -7.44 -3.01 1.86
CA ALA A 68 -7.98 -4.26 1.31
C ALA A 68 -9.06 -4.87 2.22
N MET A 69 -8.83 -4.87 3.54
CA MET A 69 -9.82 -5.33 4.53
C MET A 69 -11.09 -4.47 4.54
N ASN A 70 -10.99 -3.19 4.19
CA ASN A 70 -12.12 -2.28 4.11
C ASN A 70 -12.81 -2.25 2.73
N ALA A 71 -12.23 -2.88 1.71
CA ALA A 71 -12.80 -2.93 0.37
C ALA A 71 -14.22 -3.54 0.34
N PRO A 72 -14.51 -4.67 1.04
CA PRO A 72 -15.87 -5.20 1.10
C PRO A 72 -16.86 -4.22 1.73
N LYS A 73 -16.46 -3.53 2.80
CA LYS A 73 -17.29 -2.51 3.45
C LYS A 73 -17.60 -1.34 2.51
N ALA A 74 -16.61 -0.90 1.72
CA ALA A 74 -16.81 0.11 0.69
C ALA A 74 -17.80 -0.37 -0.40
N ALA A 75 -17.68 -1.63 -0.85
CA ALA A 75 -18.60 -2.21 -1.83
C ALA A 75 -20.05 -2.27 -1.31
N PHE A 76 -20.26 -2.70 -0.06
CA PHE A 76 -21.60 -2.67 0.55
C PHE A 76 -22.13 -1.24 0.69
N SER A 77 -21.31 -0.30 1.13
CA SER A 77 -21.70 1.11 1.23
C SER A 77 -22.17 1.69 -0.11
N MET A 78 -21.60 1.27 -1.24
CA MET A 78 -22.07 1.68 -2.56
C MET A 78 -23.39 1.00 -2.95
N ARG A 79 -23.55 -0.29 -2.61
CA ARG A 79 -24.81 -1.01 -2.83
C ARG A 79 -25.97 -0.37 -2.07
N ASP A 80 -25.79 -0.05 -0.79
CA ASP A 80 -26.85 0.51 0.05
C ASP A 80 -27.35 1.86 -0.49
N VAL A 81 -26.46 2.65 -1.11
CA VAL A 81 -26.83 3.90 -1.77
C VAL A 81 -27.58 3.68 -3.09
N LEU A 82 -27.39 2.54 -3.78
CA LEU A 82 -28.24 2.19 -4.93
C LEU A 82 -29.68 1.89 -4.49
N ASP A 83 -29.84 1.31 -3.29
CA ASP A 83 -31.15 0.99 -2.71
C ASP A 83 -31.86 2.27 -2.18
N ASP A 84 -31.13 3.23 -1.59
CA ASP A 84 -31.64 4.57 -1.26
C ASP A 84 -30.71 5.71 -1.72
N PRO A 85 -30.87 6.18 -2.97
CA PRO A 85 -30.07 7.29 -3.50
C PRO A 85 -30.37 8.66 -2.86
N SER A 86 -31.49 8.77 -2.13
CA SER A 86 -31.94 10.02 -1.50
C SER A 86 -31.38 10.23 -0.09
N ALA A 87 -30.76 9.19 0.48
CA ALA A 87 -30.16 9.23 1.79
C ALA A 87 -29.17 10.40 1.96
N MET A 88 -29.27 11.08 3.10
CA MET A 88 -28.38 12.18 3.42
C MET A 88 -26.93 11.69 3.45
N GLY A 89 -26.06 12.32 2.65
CA GLY A 89 -24.65 11.95 2.56
C GLY A 89 -24.34 10.84 1.55
N ALA A 90 -25.31 10.32 0.80
CA ALA A 90 -25.13 9.32 -0.26
C ALA A 90 -23.95 9.65 -1.20
N ARG A 91 -23.87 10.90 -1.68
CA ARG A 91 -22.78 11.36 -2.56
C ARG A 91 -21.39 11.28 -1.91
N ASN A 92 -21.29 11.67 -0.64
CA ASN A 92 -20.02 11.66 0.10
C ASN A 92 -19.60 10.22 0.42
N SER A 93 -20.57 9.36 0.75
CA SER A 93 -20.36 7.93 1.01
C SER A 93 -19.84 7.21 -0.23
N ILE A 94 -20.47 7.41 -1.40
CA ILE A 94 -19.99 6.86 -2.68
C ILE A 94 -18.58 7.34 -2.98
N ALA A 95 -18.31 8.65 -2.85
CA ALA A 95 -16.99 9.20 -3.14
C ALA A 95 -15.89 8.60 -2.24
N ALA A 96 -16.17 8.40 -0.96
CA ALA A 96 -15.23 7.78 -0.03
C ALA A 96 -15.04 6.28 -0.33
N ALA A 97 -16.11 5.54 -0.60
CA ALA A 97 -16.06 4.13 -0.94
C ALA A 97 -15.29 3.88 -2.25
N ALA A 98 -15.53 4.69 -3.27
CA ALA A 98 -14.80 4.62 -4.55
C ALA A 98 -13.29 4.79 -4.35
N GLN A 99 -12.85 5.76 -3.53
CA GLN A 99 -11.43 5.98 -3.23
C GLN A 99 -10.76 4.76 -2.57
N ILE A 100 -11.49 4.03 -1.70
CA ILE A 100 -10.96 2.80 -1.09
C ILE A 100 -10.82 1.71 -2.16
N LEU A 101 -11.85 1.49 -2.98
CA LEU A 101 -11.84 0.45 -4.02
C LEU A 101 -10.76 0.69 -5.08
N ASP A 102 -10.59 1.93 -5.53
CA ASP A 102 -9.56 2.32 -6.51
C ASP A 102 -8.15 2.00 -6.00
N ARG A 103 -7.89 2.27 -4.71
CA ARG A 103 -6.58 2.04 -4.08
C ARG A 103 -6.28 0.56 -3.85
N THR A 104 -7.30 -0.28 -3.73
CA THR A 104 -7.14 -1.73 -3.60
C THR A 104 -6.91 -2.44 -4.94
N GLY A 105 -6.92 -1.70 -6.06
CA GLY A 105 -6.70 -2.26 -7.39
C GLY A 105 -7.89 -3.01 -7.98
N LEU A 106 -9.04 -3.04 -7.28
CA LEU A 106 -10.26 -3.71 -7.77
C LEU A 106 -10.83 -3.05 -9.04
N VAL A 107 -10.51 -1.77 -9.28
CA VAL A 107 -11.08 -0.97 -10.39
C VAL A 107 -10.13 -0.85 -11.58
N LYS A 108 -8.80 -0.97 -11.39
CA LYS A 108 -7.82 -0.68 -12.44
C LYS A 108 -7.19 -1.95 -12.99
N LYS A 109 -7.64 -2.38 -14.18
CA LYS A 109 -6.88 -3.31 -15.03
C LYS A 109 -5.68 -2.53 -15.59
N GLU A 110 -4.46 -2.91 -15.24
CA GLU A 110 -3.28 -2.45 -15.96
C GLU A 110 -3.37 -2.98 -17.39
N GLN A 111 -3.66 -2.10 -18.35
CA GLN A 111 -3.36 -2.40 -19.75
C GLN A 111 -1.85 -2.28 -19.90
N VAL A 112 -1.15 -3.41 -19.87
CA VAL A 112 0.24 -3.47 -20.29
C VAL A 112 0.24 -3.25 -21.80
N GLU A 113 0.38 -2.01 -22.23
CA GLU A 113 0.79 -1.72 -23.61
C GLU A 113 2.22 -2.23 -23.78
N VAL A 114 2.36 -3.50 -24.17
CA VAL A 114 3.61 -3.98 -24.76
C VAL A 114 3.73 -3.27 -26.10
N LYS A 115 4.30 -2.06 -26.08
CA LYS A 115 4.93 -1.51 -27.28
C LYS A 115 6.10 -2.42 -27.55
N ASN A 116 5.84 -3.42 -28.40
CA ASN A 116 6.85 -4.17 -29.10
C ASN A 116 7.58 -3.11 -29.95
N THR A 117 8.54 -2.41 -29.33
CA THR A 117 9.51 -1.61 -30.06
C THR A 117 10.27 -2.65 -30.86
N GLY A 118 9.79 -2.89 -32.09
CA GLY A 118 10.45 -3.70 -33.08
C GLY A 118 11.82 -3.09 -33.28
N GLY A 119 12.78 -3.54 -32.46
CA GLY A 119 14.18 -3.35 -32.70
C GLY A 119 14.41 -4.02 -34.04
N ALA A 120 14.52 -3.21 -35.08
CA ALA A 120 15.09 -3.66 -36.33
C ALA A 120 16.48 -4.20 -35.97
N MET A 121 16.57 -5.51 -35.79
CA MET A 121 17.82 -6.24 -35.74
C MET A 121 18.47 -6.06 -37.12
N PHE A 122 19.28 -5.03 -37.25
CA PHE A 122 20.17 -4.88 -38.39
C PHE A 122 21.31 -5.88 -38.23
N ILE A 123 21.14 -7.04 -38.86
CA ILE A 123 22.25 -7.98 -39.10
C ILE A 123 23.12 -7.33 -40.18
N LEU A 124 24.26 -6.78 -39.77
CA LEU A 124 25.28 -6.34 -40.72
C LEU A 124 25.92 -7.58 -41.37
N PRO A 125 26.03 -7.66 -42.71
CA PRO A 125 26.82 -8.71 -43.33
C PRO A 125 28.28 -8.55 -42.92
N PRO A 126 29.01 -9.66 -42.70
CA PRO A 126 30.42 -9.61 -42.35
C PRO A 126 31.19 -8.89 -43.45
N LYS A 127 32.13 -8.04 -43.01
CA LYS A 127 33.02 -7.29 -43.89
C LYS A 127 33.86 -8.29 -44.70
N SER A 128 33.83 -8.19 -46.02
CA SER A 128 34.78 -8.88 -46.89
C SER A 128 36.16 -8.26 -46.64
N ASP A 129 37.11 -9.08 -46.20
CA ASP A 129 38.52 -8.72 -46.20
C ASP A 129 39.04 -8.88 -47.64
N ASP A 130 39.23 -7.76 -48.32
CA ASP A 130 40.16 -7.60 -49.46
C ASP A 130 41.20 -6.54 -49.08
#